data_AF-A0A9D7TPI7-F1
#
_entry.id   AF-A0A9D7TPI7-F1
#
_cell.length_a   1.000
_cell.length_b   1.000
_cell.length_c   1.000
_cell.angle_alpha   90.00
_cell.angle_beta   90.00
_cell.angle_gamma   90.00
#
_symmetry.space_group_name_H-M   'P 1'
#
loop_
_entity.id
_entity.type
_entity.pdbx_description
1 polymer ?
#
loop_
_entity_poly.entity_id
_entity_poly.type
_entity_poly.pdbx_seq_one_letter_code
_entity_poly.pdbx_strand_id
1 'polypeptide(L)' 'MCLEVDKASGMYIYGTDGKKYLDFNSGISVSSLGHCYPEVVEAIQSQSKSYMHT' A
#
# COMPACT_ATOMS: atom_id res chain seq x y z
N MET A 1 -7.01 20.91 -1.76
CA MET A 1 -7.51 19.87 -0.82
C MET A 1 -6.93 18.56 -1.30
N CYS A 2 -6.19 17.86 -0.44
CA CYS A 2 -5.56 16.57 -0.77
C CYS A 2 -6.50 15.41 -0.39
N LEU A 3 -6.34 14.26 -1.04
CA LEU A 3 -7.00 13.02 -0.60
C LEU A 3 -6.33 12.52 0.68
N GLU A 4 -7.11 12.38 1.75
CA GLU A 4 -6.68 11.70 2.97
C GLU A 4 -6.89 10.19 2.83
N VAL A 5 -5.82 9.41 2.94
CA VAL A 5 -5.82 7.96 2.71
C VAL A 5 -5.91 7.20 4.04
N ASP A 6 -6.89 6.30 4.14
CA ASP A 6 -7.05 5.37 5.28
C ASP A 6 -6.33 4.04 5.03
N LYS A 7 -6.52 3.47 3.83
CA LYS A 7 -5.85 2.23 3.41
C LYS A 7 -5.74 2.13 1.89
N ALA A 8 -4.92 1.21 1.40
CA ALA A 8 -4.81 0.90 -0.02
C ALA A 8 -4.59 -0.61 -0.24
N SER A 9 -5.10 -1.15 -1.33
CA SER A 9 -4.92 -2.56 -1.70
C SER A 9 -5.13 -2.77 -3.19
N GLY A 10 -4.18 -3.44 -3.85
CA GLY A 10 -4.17 -3.63 -5.29
C GLY A 10 -4.14 -2.29 -6.01
N MET A 11 -5.06 -2.08 -6.97
CA MET A 11 -5.17 -0.83 -7.72
C MET A 11 -5.99 0.25 -7.01
N TYR A 12 -6.39 0.06 -5.75
CA TYR A 12 -7.35 0.94 -5.10
C TYR A 12 -6.81 1.60 -3.83
N ILE A 13 -7.21 2.87 -3.67
CA ILE A 13 -7.02 3.69 -2.46
C ILE A 13 -8.39 3.90 -1.82
N TYR A 14 -8.45 3.85 -0.50
CA TYR A 14 -9.66 4.08 0.30
C TYR A 14 -9.45 5.35 1.12
N GLY A 15 -10.32 6.33 0.92
CA GLY A 15 -10.26 7.60 1.64
C GLY A 15 -10.87 7.50 3.03
N THR A 16 -10.50 8.44 3.91
CA THR A 16 -11.13 8.60 5.23
C THR A 16 -12.62 8.95 5.14
N ASP A 17 -13.08 9.42 3.97
CA ASP A 17 -14.48 9.67 3.64
C ASP A 17 -15.26 8.39 3.26
N GLY A 18 -14.62 7.22 3.32
CA GLY A 18 -15.22 5.92 3.01
C GLY A 18 -15.32 5.60 1.52
N LYS A 19 -14.87 6.50 0.63
CA LYS A 19 -14.90 6.26 -0.81
C LYS A 19 -13.69 5.44 -1.27
N LYS A 20 -13.92 4.70 -2.36
CA LYS A 20 -12.91 3.89 -3.04
C LYS A 20 -12.50 4.58 -4.34
N TYR A 21 -11.20 4.73 -4.55
CA TYR A 21 -10.59 5.43 -5.68
C TYR A 21 -9.69 4.45 -6.44
N LEU A 22 -9.85 4.38 -7.76
CA LEU A 22 -8.92 3.64 -8.63
C LEU A 22 -7.65 4.49 -8.83
N ASP A 23 -6.48 3.91 -8.55
CA ASP A 23 -5.19 4.57 -8.68
C ASP A 23 -4.64 4.42 -10.11
N PHE A 24 -4.65 5.51 -10.87
CA PHE A 24 -4.07 5.59 -12.21
C PHE A 24 -2.60 6.06 -12.22
N ASN A 25 -2.04 6.42 -11.06
CA ASN A 25 -0.67 6.90 -10.92
C ASN A 25 0.27 5.84 -10.32
N SER A 26 -0.28 4.78 -9.71
CA SER A 26 0.46 3.70 -9.04
C SER A 26 1.49 4.23 -8.04
N GLY A 27 1.13 5.25 -7.27
CA GLY A 27 2.03 5.91 -6.31
C GLY A 27 3.29 6.54 -6.95
N ILE A 28 3.16 7.21 -8.10
CA ILE A 28 4.30 7.70 -8.91
C ILE A 28 5.09 6.51 -9.48
N SER A 29 4.37 5.55 -10.07
CA SER A 29 4.90 4.34 -10.70
C SER A 29 5.69 3.39 -9.79
N VAL A 30 5.63 3.54 -8.46
CA VAL A 30 6.35 2.66 -7.50
C VAL A 30 5.54 1.44 -7.06
N SER A 31 4.21 1.47 -7.22
CA SER A 31 3.30 0.40 -6.79
C SER A 31 2.87 -0.48 -7.98
N SER A 32 3.82 -0.98 -8.76
CA SER A 32 3.54 -1.76 -9.99
C SER A 32 2.82 -3.09 -9.73
N LEU A 33 3.07 -3.73 -8.58
CA LEU A 33 2.34 -4.91 -8.11
C LEU A 33 0.99 -4.56 -7.44
N GLY A 34 0.68 -3.27 -7.34
CA GLY A 34 -0.41 -2.73 -6.54
C GLY A 34 -0.01 -2.48 -5.08
N HIS A 35 -0.84 -1.69 -4.41
CA HIS A 35 -0.68 -1.37 -2.99
C HIS A 35 -0.80 -2.62 -2.12
N CYS A 36 0.07 -2.75 -1.12
CA CYS A 36 0.05 -3.85 -0.14
C CYS A 36 0.02 -5.25 -0.76
N TYR A 37 0.86 -5.51 -1.78
CA TYR A 37 0.95 -6.83 -2.40
C TYR A 37 1.30 -7.92 -1.35
N PRO A 38 0.49 -9.00 -1.23
CA PRO A 38 0.57 -9.92 -0.09
C PRO A 38 1.96 -10.54 0.15
N GLU A 39 2.62 -11.01 -0.90
CA GLU A 39 3.93 -11.69 -0.77
C GLU A 39 5.03 -10.74 -0.31
N VAL A 40 4.97 -9.47 -0.71
CA VAL A 40 5.95 -8.44 -0.27
C VAL A 40 5.72 -8.11 1.20
N VAL A 41 4.45 -7.94 1.60
CA VAL A 41 4.09 -7.68 3.00
C VAL A 41 4.54 -8.83 3.90
N GLU A 42 4.29 -10.08 3.49
CA GLU A 42 4.72 -11.27 4.23
C GLU A 42 6.24 -11.36 4.33
N ALA A 43 6.98 -11.13 3.24
CA ALA A 43 8.43 -11.16 3.24
C ALA A 43 9.03 -10.12 4.20
N ILE A 44 8.50 -8.88 4.19
CA ILE A 44 8.93 -7.82 5.11
C ILE A 44 8.63 -8.23 6.55
N GLN A 45 7.40 -8.67 6.86
CA GLN A 45 7.02 -9.07 8.22
C GLN A 45 7.88 -10.24 8.74
N SER A 46 8.16 -11.22 7.90
CA SER A 46 9.00 -12.37 8.23
C SER A 46 10.44 -11.93 8.54
N GLN A 47 11.03 -11.12 7.67
CA GLN A 47 12.39 -10.62 7.87
C GLN A 47 12.50 -9.74 9.11
N SER A 48 11.56 -8.81 9.32
CA SER A 48 11.55 -7.94 10.51
C SER A 48 11.41 -8.72 11.82
N LYS A 49 10.70 -9.86 11.82
CA LYS A 49 10.64 -10.77 12.97
C LYS A 49 11.94 -11.54 13.19
N SER A 50 12.60 -11.95 12.11
CA SER A 50 13.85 -12.73 12.16
C SER A 50 15.04 -11.88 12.60
N TYR A 51 15.19 -10.70 12.00
CA TYR A 51 16.28 -9.78 12.25
C TYR A 51 15.94 -8.38 11.76
N MET A 52 16.03 -7.41 12.67
CA MET A 52 15.90 -6.00 12.37
C MET A 52 17.04 -5.24 13.07
N HIS A 53 17.73 -4.38 12.34
CA HIS A 53 18.75 -3.50 12.87
C HIS A 53 18.32 -2.05 12.64
N THR A 54 18.26 -1.29 13.72
CA THR A 54 17.81 0.11 13.77
C THR A 54 18.97 1.04 14.01
#